data_AF-A0A3D0C3D8-F1
#
_entry.id   AF-A0A3D0C3D8-F1
#
_cell.length_a   1.000
_cell.length_b   1.000
_cell.length_c   1.000
_cell.angle_alpha   90.00
_cell.angle_beta   90.00
_cell.angle_gamma   90.00
#
_symmetry.space_group_name_H-M   'P 1'
#
loop_
_entity.id
_entity.type
_entity.pdbx_description
1 polymer ?
#
loop_
_entity_poly.entity_id
_entity_poly.type
_entity_poly.pdbx_seq_one_letter_code
_entity_poly.pdbx_strand_id
1 'polypeptide(L)'
;MIKQFLLILTTAIAINCLCFVGQASAAQYSPNFKGTEITEFVNIVGKNLKKTMIVDPNVRGKINVRSYDLLTEKQYYQFFLNVLEVYGYAAVEMDNNIVKIIRNKDAKTASIPVVGDKSNIMGDEMVTRVVEVKNVTVRELVPLLRQLSDQAGGGNVVNYDPANVIMLTGTASTVNRLVKIIERVDRAGDQDVEIIKLKFASAGEMVRIIEAMNKPTGGKAGQPTFLIPKIVADDRSNSVIVSGEVKARERVARLVKRLDSELESNGNTRVYYLKYSKAEDLVKVLQGVSDSIASEAKAAKTKTRTSKKRDVSIEAHESTNALIITAQPDMLRSLEAVIRQLDVRRAQVLVEAIIVEVFETDGVSLGVQWYNEAGGFTQFTNGPASISSVAAGVQAAEGEPGNTVTTIDSNGNPVTTTNPSTDGDYSILAQVLGNVSGMMFGIAKNDWGAIVNAVSSDTNSNILATPSITTLDNEEAYFIVGQEVPIITGSQTGSNNSNPFQTVDRQEVGIKLRVTPQVNEGNAVQLVIEQEVSSVSGTTGVDISINKREIKTTVMAESGDTVVLGGLIDEDVQESVQKVPILGDIPILGH
;
A
#
# COMPACT_ATOMS: atom_id res chain seq x y z
N MET A 1 43.29 62.21 -67.57
CA MET A 1 41.84 62.29 -67.26
C MET A 1 40.97 62.70 -68.47
N ILE A 2 41.44 62.57 -69.72
CA ILE A 2 40.69 62.98 -70.95
C ILE A 2 40.15 61.78 -71.76
N LYS A 3 40.75 60.59 -71.62
CA LYS A 3 40.30 59.37 -72.32
C LYS A 3 39.04 58.72 -71.71
N GLN A 4 38.80 58.89 -70.40
CA GLN A 4 37.58 58.38 -69.76
C GLN A 4 36.33 59.24 -70.06
N PHE A 5 36.50 60.55 -70.25
CA PHE A 5 35.37 61.44 -70.55
C PHE A 5 34.84 61.25 -71.98
N LEU A 6 35.74 60.98 -72.94
CA LEU A 6 35.35 60.72 -74.33
C LEU A 6 34.59 59.38 -74.49
N LEU A 7 34.91 58.37 -73.67
CA LEU A 7 34.26 57.06 -73.70
C LEU A 7 32.86 57.08 -73.07
N ILE A 8 32.62 57.99 -72.10
CA ILE A 8 31.30 58.22 -71.52
C ILE A 8 30.40 59.01 -72.49
N LEU A 9 30.97 59.95 -73.26
CA LEU A 9 30.20 60.72 -74.24
C LEU A 9 29.78 59.87 -75.46
N THR A 10 30.63 58.96 -75.95
CA THR A 10 30.30 58.09 -77.09
C THR A 10 29.32 56.97 -76.71
N THR A 11 29.37 56.49 -75.47
CA THR A 11 28.36 55.54 -74.95
C THR A 11 27.01 56.20 -74.69
N ALA A 12 26.98 57.48 -74.32
CA ALA A 12 25.74 58.26 -74.16
C ALA A 12 25.04 58.60 -75.49
N ILE A 13 25.79 58.73 -76.60
CA ILE A 13 25.22 58.99 -77.93
C ILE A 13 24.74 57.69 -78.60
N ALA A 14 25.42 56.56 -78.36
CA ALA A 14 24.99 55.25 -78.86
C ALA A 14 23.70 54.73 -78.17
N ILE A 15 23.47 55.06 -76.90
CA ILE A 15 22.23 54.69 -76.20
C ILE A 15 21.03 55.55 -76.63
N ASN A 16 21.25 56.80 -77.06
CA ASN A 16 20.18 57.67 -77.59
C ASN A 16 19.73 57.30 -79.01
N CYS A 17 20.59 56.68 -79.82
CA CYS A 17 20.28 56.35 -81.22
C CYS A 17 19.46 55.04 -81.40
N LEU A 18 19.33 54.21 -80.35
CA LEU A 18 18.54 52.97 -80.38
C LEU A 18 17.08 53.14 -79.92
N CYS A 19 16.66 54.37 -79.59
CA CYS A 19 15.29 54.66 -79.13
C CYS A 19 14.37 55.29 -80.19
N PHE A 20 14.76 55.35 -81.47
CA PHE A 20 13.84 55.65 -82.58
C PHE A 20 13.17 54.38 -83.10
N VAL A 21 12.36 53.76 -82.25
CA VAL A 21 11.32 52.83 -82.70
C VAL A 21 10.12 53.68 -83.12
N GLY A 22 9.67 53.50 -84.36
CA GLY A 22 8.62 54.31 -84.99
C GLY A 22 7.40 54.47 -84.08
N GLN A 23 7.01 55.72 -83.86
CA GLN A 23 5.69 56.06 -83.33
C GLN A 23 4.64 55.62 -84.36
N ALA A 24 4.14 54.40 -84.21
CA ALA A 24 2.79 54.10 -84.66
C ALA A 24 1.88 55.04 -83.87
N SER A 25 1.31 56.05 -84.55
CA SER A 25 0.25 56.87 -83.97
C SER A 25 -0.91 55.94 -83.63
N ALA A 26 -0.98 55.52 -82.37
CA ALA A 26 -2.14 54.82 -81.85
C ALA A 26 -3.33 55.75 -82.02
N ALA A 27 -4.37 55.29 -82.72
CA ALA A 27 -5.60 56.06 -82.87
C ALA A 27 -6.09 56.46 -81.48
N GLN A 28 -6.19 57.76 -81.25
CA GLN A 28 -6.68 58.34 -80.01
C GLN A 28 -8.15 58.72 -80.20
N TYR A 29 -9.00 58.23 -79.31
CA TYR A 29 -10.45 58.39 -79.39
C TYR A 29 -10.94 59.31 -78.27
N SER A 30 -11.77 60.30 -78.60
CA SER A 30 -12.43 61.17 -77.63
C SER A 30 -13.94 60.89 -77.60
N PRO A 31 -14.46 60.09 -76.66
CA PRO A 31 -15.89 59.81 -76.57
C PRO A 31 -16.67 61.01 -76.03
N ASN A 32 -17.65 61.48 -76.81
CA ASN A 32 -18.62 62.50 -76.40
C ASN A 32 -20.00 62.11 -76.92
N PHE A 33 -20.85 61.58 -76.04
CA PHE A 33 -22.18 61.08 -76.36
C PHE A 33 -23.21 61.81 -75.51
N LYS A 34 -24.17 62.49 -76.14
CA LYS A 34 -25.22 63.25 -75.46
C LYS A 34 -26.59 62.70 -75.86
N GLY A 35 -27.17 61.88 -74.99
CA GLY A 35 -28.52 61.33 -75.21
C GLY A 35 -28.60 60.34 -76.37
N THR A 36 -27.49 59.69 -76.71
CA THR A 36 -27.39 58.68 -77.77
C THR A 36 -28.07 57.39 -77.33
N GLU A 37 -28.84 56.74 -78.21
CA GLU A 37 -29.42 55.43 -77.93
C GLU A 37 -28.32 54.38 -77.77
N ILE A 38 -28.47 53.44 -76.84
CA ILE A 38 -27.45 52.42 -76.55
C ILE A 38 -27.10 51.56 -77.77
N THR A 39 -28.07 51.28 -78.64
CA THR A 39 -27.84 50.55 -79.90
C THR A 39 -26.96 51.33 -80.86
N GLU A 40 -27.17 52.65 -80.94
CA GLU A 40 -26.35 53.55 -81.76
C GLU A 40 -24.94 53.72 -81.16
N PHE A 41 -24.84 53.86 -79.84
CA PHE A 41 -23.56 53.91 -79.11
C PHE A 41 -22.72 52.67 -79.37
N VAL A 42 -23.31 51.49 -79.25
CA VAL A 42 -22.65 50.21 -79.54
C VAL A 42 -22.19 50.13 -80.99
N ASN A 43 -23.02 50.54 -81.95
CA ASN A 43 -22.67 50.50 -83.36
C ASN A 43 -21.51 51.46 -83.70
N ILE A 44 -21.49 52.65 -83.10
CA ILE A 44 -20.39 53.62 -83.25
C ILE A 44 -19.10 53.08 -82.66
N VAL A 45 -19.16 52.51 -81.45
CA VAL A 45 -18.01 51.93 -80.78
C VAL A 45 -17.50 50.69 -81.53
N GLY A 46 -18.40 49.82 -82.00
CA GLY A 46 -18.06 48.65 -82.81
C GLY A 46 -17.39 49.02 -84.14
N LYS A 47 -17.86 50.08 -84.79
CA LYS A 47 -17.22 50.63 -86.00
C LYS A 47 -15.82 51.14 -85.73
N ASN A 48 -15.61 51.85 -84.61
CA ASN A 48 -14.31 52.41 -84.23
C ASN A 48 -13.30 51.33 -83.81
N LEU A 49 -13.77 50.29 -83.13
CA LEU A 49 -12.97 49.16 -82.64
C LEU A 49 -12.83 48.01 -83.65
N LYS A 50 -13.45 48.11 -84.83
CA LYS A 50 -13.51 47.05 -85.86
C LYS A 50 -13.98 45.70 -85.29
N LYS A 51 -14.88 45.73 -84.31
CA LYS A 51 -15.49 44.55 -83.68
C LYS A 51 -16.95 44.44 -84.10
N THR A 52 -17.39 43.23 -84.42
CA THR A 52 -18.79 42.97 -84.76
C THR A 52 -19.61 42.92 -83.48
N MET A 53 -20.57 43.82 -83.33
CA MET A 53 -21.40 43.92 -82.13
C MET A 53 -22.79 43.34 -82.38
N ILE A 54 -23.25 42.44 -81.51
CA ILE A 54 -24.60 41.87 -81.54
C ILE A 54 -25.33 42.34 -80.30
N VAL A 55 -26.39 43.15 -80.48
CA VAL A 55 -27.19 43.69 -79.37
C VAL A 55 -28.47 42.88 -79.20
N ASP A 56 -28.73 42.44 -77.98
CA ASP A 56 -29.98 41.76 -77.63
C ASP A 56 -31.18 42.75 -77.69
N PRO A 57 -32.37 42.35 -78.18
CA PRO A 57 -33.56 43.22 -78.27
C PRO A 57 -34.01 43.86 -76.94
N ASN A 58 -33.59 43.29 -75.81
CA ASN A 58 -33.92 43.77 -74.47
C ASN A 58 -32.99 44.90 -73.97
N VAL A 59 -31.97 45.26 -74.74
CA VAL A 59 -31.02 46.34 -74.41
C VAL A 59 -31.59 47.67 -74.88
N ARG A 60 -32.04 48.52 -73.94
CA ARG A 60 -32.68 49.81 -74.22
C ARG A 60 -32.23 50.86 -73.22
N GLY A 61 -31.99 52.08 -73.68
CA GLY A 61 -31.60 53.19 -72.82
C GLY A 61 -30.80 54.24 -73.55
N LYS A 62 -30.76 55.44 -72.97
CA LYS A 62 -29.98 56.57 -73.48
C LYS A 62 -28.73 56.78 -72.63
N ILE A 63 -27.60 56.96 -73.31
CA ILE A 63 -26.29 57.14 -72.69
C ILE A 63 -25.91 58.62 -72.75
N ASN A 64 -25.39 59.14 -71.64
CA ASN A 64 -24.82 60.48 -71.58
C ASN A 64 -23.44 60.41 -70.94
N VAL A 65 -22.39 60.56 -71.77
CA VAL A 65 -21.01 60.57 -71.27
C VAL A 65 -20.18 61.60 -72.01
N ARG A 66 -19.38 62.34 -71.25
CA ARG A 66 -18.42 63.32 -71.74
C ARG A 66 -17.04 62.98 -71.20
N SER A 67 -16.11 62.58 -72.07
CA SER A 67 -14.69 62.52 -71.75
C SER A 67 -13.98 63.79 -72.22
N TYR A 68 -12.99 64.25 -71.45
CA TYR A 68 -12.09 65.33 -71.84
C TYR A 68 -10.71 64.80 -72.27
N ASP A 69 -10.41 63.53 -71.96
CA ASP A 69 -9.15 62.89 -72.27
C ASP A 69 -9.26 62.02 -73.53
N LEU A 70 -8.15 61.99 -74.27
CA LEU A 70 -7.93 61.13 -75.43
C LEU A 70 -7.60 59.72 -74.96
N LEU A 71 -8.47 58.75 -75.27
CA LEU A 71 -8.32 57.36 -74.85
C LEU A 71 -7.61 56.55 -75.94
N THR A 72 -6.68 55.69 -75.53
CA THR A 72 -6.10 54.64 -76.40
C THR A 72 -7.14 53.57 -76.71
N GLU A 73 -6.98 52.77 -77.77
CA GLU A 73 -7.93 51.71 -78.15
C GLU A 73 -8.32 50.78 -76.98
N LYS A 74 -7.33 50.34 -76.17
CA LYS A 74 -7.58 49.52 -74.97
C LYS A 74 -8.36 50.25 -73.90
N GLN A 75 -8.01 51.51 -73.62
CA GLN A 75 -8.72 52.34 -72.64
C GLN A 75 -10.13 52.71 -73.13
N TYR A 76 -10.31 52.87 -74.43
CA TYR A 76 -11.59 53.15 -75.06
C TYR A 76 -12.52 51.94 -74.98
N TYR A 77 -11.98 50.74 -75.19
CA TYR A 77 -12.74 49.50 -74.98
C TYR A 77 -13.11 49.29 -73.52
N GLN A 78 -12.17 49.50 -72.58
CA GLN A 78 -12.47 49.46 -71.15
C GLN A 78 -13.53 50.49 -70.77
N PHE A 79 -13.38 51.73 -71.22
CA PHE A 79 -14.38 52.77 -71.03
C PHE A 79 -15.77 52.36 -71.56
N PHE A 80 -15.84 51.70 -72.72
CA PHE A 80 -17.08 51.14 -73.26
C PHE A 80 -17.70 50.08 -72.34
N LEU A 81 -16.90 49.16 -71.81
CA LEU A 81 -17.36 48.15 -70.84
C LEU A 81 -17.92 48.80 -69.57
N ASN A 82 -17.21 49.79 -69.02
CA ASN A 82 -17.64 50.50 -67.81
C ASN A 82 -18.97 51.24 -68.03
N VAL A 83 -19.15 51.86 -69.19
CA VAL A 83 -20.43 52.51 -69.53
C VAL A 83 -21.55 51.47 -69.60
N LEU A 84 -21.33 50.32 -70.24
CA LEU A 84 -22.35 49.27 -70.30
C LEU A 84 -22.69 48.73 -68.91
N GLU A 85 -21.70 48.55 -68.04
CA GLU A 85 -21.86 48.06 -66.67
C GLU A 85 -22.75 49.00 -65.83
N VAL A 86 -22.55 50.32 -65.93
CA VAL A 86 -23.37 51.33 -65.22
C VAL A 86 -24.85 51.22 -65.58
N TYR A 87 -25.17 50.84 -66.82
CA TYR A 87 -26.54 50.62 -67.27
C TYR A 87 -27.04 49.17 -67.08
N GLY A 88 -26.26 48.30 -66.45
CA GLY A 88 -26.64 46.92 -66.13
C GLY A 88 -26.53 45.94 -67.31
N TYR A 89 -25.75 46.30 -68.33
CA TYR A 89 -25.45 45.46 -69.48
C TYR A 89 -24.02 44.95 -69.40
N ALA A 90 -23.78 43.78 -69.99
CA ALA A 90 -22.47 43.17 -70.06
C ALA A 90 -22.15 42.81 -71.51
N ALA A 91 -20.89 42.97 -71.87
CA ALA A 91 -20.35 42.53 -73.13
C ALA A 91 -19.66 41.17 -72.92
N VAL A 92 -20.10 40.17 -73.69
CA VAL A 92 -19.48 38.84 -73.70
C VAL A 92 -18.75 38.71 -75.04
N GLU A 93 -17.42 38.59 -74.97
CA GLU A 93 -16.60 38.33 -76.14
C GLU A 93 -16.71 36.86 -76.53
N MET A 94 -16.94 36.60 -77.82
CA MET A 94 -16.89 35.27 -78.41
C MET A 94 -15.69 35.17 -79.35
N ASP A 95 -15.32 33.94 -79.72
CA ASP A 95 -14.29 33.69 -80.72
C ASP A 95 -14.62 34.44 -82.04
N ASN A 96 -13.58 34.98 -82.70
CA ASN A 96 -13.66 35.74 -83.96
C ASN A 96 -14.08 37.23 -83.86
N ASN A 97 -13.68 37.97 -82.81
CA ASN A 97 -13.93 39.42 -82.66
C ASN A 97 -15.41 39.83 -82.66
N ILE A 98 -16.29 38.90 -82.24
CA ILE A 98 -17.71 39.16 -82.06
C ILE A 98 -17.96 39.44 -80.58
N VAL A 99 -18.69 40.51 -80.30
CA VAL A 99 -19.07 40.87 -78.92
C VAL A 99 -20.59 40.93 -78.82
N LYS A 100 -21.14 40.11 -77.92
CA LYS A 100 -22.57 40.06 -77.66
C LYS A 100 -22.89 40.92 -76.45
N ILE A 101 -23.84 41.85 -76.60
CA ILE A 101 -24.28 42.73 -75.52
C ILE A 101 -25.63 42.24 -75.02
N ILE A 102 -25.63 41.82 -73.76
CA ILE A 102 -26.76 41.21 -73.07
C ILE A 102 -26.92 41.86 -71.70
N ARG A 103 -28.05 41.61 -71.04
CA ARG A 103 -28.21 42.03 -69.65
C ARG A 103 -27.24 41.27 -68.76
N ASN A 104 -26.73 41.91 -67.73
CA ASN A 104 -25.77 41.31 -66.80
C ASN A 104 -26.33 40.02 -66.11
N LYS A 105 -27.65 39.93 -65.93
CA LYS A 105 -28.32 38.71 -65.42
C LYS A 105 -28.18 37.52 -66.38
N ASP A 106 -28.23 37.77 -67.68
CA ASP A 106 -28.16 36.76 -68.73
C ASP A 106 -26.70 36.43 -69.10
N ALA A 107 -25.75 37.30 -68.74
CA ALA A 107 -24.31 37.11 -68.98
C ALA A 107 -23.66 36.01 -68.12
N LYS A 108 -24.30 35.63 -67.00
CA LYS A 108 -23.81 34.59 -66.09
C LYS A 108 -23.81 33.18 -66.68
N THR A 109 -24.66 32.93 -67.68
CA THR A 109 -24.84 31.61 -68.33
C THR A 109 -24.33 31.59 -69.77
N ALA A 110 -23.83 32.72 -70.26
CA ALA A 110 -23.20 32.80 -71.57
C ALA A 110 -21.81 32.16 -71.56
N SER A 111 -21.27 31.85 -72.75
CA SER A 111 -19.93 31.29 -72.91
C SER A 111 -18.84 32.31 -72.57
N ILE A 112 -18.57 32.48 -71.27
CA ILE A 112 -17.52 33.34 -70.74
C ILE A 112 -16.19 32.59 -70.67
N PRO A 113 -15.06 33.24 -71.00
CA PRO A 113 -13.75 32.61 -70.95
C PRO A 113 -13.37 32.21 -69.51
N VAL A 114 -12.78 31.02 -69.36
CA VAL A 114 -12.22 30.54 -68.08
C VAL A 114 -10.76 30.96 -68.00
N VAL A 115 -10.40 31.58 -66.89
CA VAL A 115 -9.16 32.32 -66.72
C VAL A 115 -8.37 31.71 -65.57
N GLY A 116 -7.15 31.25 -65.84
CA GLY A 116 -6.25 30.70 -64.82
C GLY A 116 -5.63 31.77 -63.92
N ASP A 117 -4.90 31.34 -62.89
CA ASP A 117 -4.31 32.24 -61.88
C ASP A 117 -3.25 33.22 -62.43
N LYS A 118 -2.65 32.92 -63.60
CA LYS A 118 -1.51 33.69 -64.15
C LYS A 118 -1.87 34.76 -65.18
N SER A 119 -3.14 34.89 -65.58
CA SER A 119 -3.56 35.90 -66.55
C SER A 119 -3.98 37.19 -65.85
N ASN A 120 -3.25 38.27 -66.16
CA ASN A 120 -3.48 39.61 -65.62
C ASN A 120 -4.59 40.32 -66.40
N ILE A 121 -5.82 39.82 -66.30
CA ILE A 121 -7.00 40.46 -66.89
C ILE A 121 -7.41 41.60 -65.96
N MET A 122 -7.37 42.82 -66.50
CA MET A 122 -7.78 44.05 -65.83
C MET A 122 -8.93 44.64 -66.62
N GLY A 123 -9.98 45.08 -65.93
CA GLY A 123 -11.16 45.66 -66.56
C GLY A 123 -12.47 45.03 -66.12
N ASP A 124 -13.52 45.36 -66.86
CA ASP A 124 -14.90 44.96 -66.58
C ASP A 124 -15.43 43.92 -67.59
N GLU A 125 -14.51 43.08 -68.10
CA GLU A 125 -14.83 41.90 -68.90
C GLU A 125 -15.40 40.78 -68.02
N MET A 126 -16.37 40.04 -68.56
CA MET A 126 -16.95 38.89 -67.86
C MET A 126 -16.03 37.66 -67.97
N VAL A 127 -15.56 37.17 -66.83
CA VAL A 127 -14.64 36.03 -66.72
C VAL A 127 -15.11 35.03 -65.67
N THR A 128 -14.73 33.77 -65.85
CA THR A 128 -14.82 32.75 -64.79
C THR A 128 -13.43 32.36 -64.31
N ARG A 129 -13.17 32.44 -63.01
CA ARG A 129 -11.91 32.00 -62.39
C ARG A 129 -12.17 30.89 -61.38
N VAL A 130 -11.33 29.87 -61.40
CA VAL A 130 -11.32 28.78 -60.41
C VAL A 130 -10.17 29.04 -59.43
N VAL A 131 -10.46 29.11 -58.13
CA VAL A 131 -9.48 29.39 -57.06
C VAL A 131 -9.45 28.22 -56.08
N GLU A 132 -8.26 27.72 -55.77
CA GLU A 132 -8.05 26.73 -54.70
C GLU A 132 -7.95 27.41 -53.32
N VAL A 133 -8.59 26.84 -52.30
CA VAL A 133 -8.49 27.28 -50.89
C VAL A 133 -7.80 26.17 -50.09
N LYS A 134 -6.81 26.48 -49.25
CA LYS A 134 -5.95 25.45 -48.62
C LYS A 134 -6.29 25.16 -47.17
N ASN A 135 -6.58 26.18 -46.38
CA ASN A 135 -6.69 26.10 -44.93
C ASN A 135 -8.15 26.15 -44.46
N VAL A 136 -9.00 26.90 -45.16
CA VAL A 136 -10.42 27.06 -44.82
C VAL A 136 -11.31 26.22 -45.76
N THR A 137 -12.40 25.69 -45.22
CA THR A 137 -13.38 24.98 -46.05
C THR A 137 -14.14 25.97 -46.93
N VAL A 138 -14.26 25.67 -48.21
CA VAL A 138 -14.90 26.57 -49.17
C VAL A 138 -16.35 26.90 -48.79
N ARG A 139 -17.08 25.95 -48.22
CA ARG A 139 -18.49 26.10 -47.79
C ARG A 139 -18.71 27.25 -46.81
N GLU A 140 -17.72 27.57 -45.98
CA GLU A 140 -17.81 28.66 -45.00
C GLU A 140 -17.64 30.03 -45.67
N LEU A 141 -16.92 30.11 -46.78
CA LEU A 141 -16.65 31.36 -47.49
C LEU A 141 -17.78 31.74 -48.45
N VAL A 142 -18.52 30.77 -49.00
CA VAL A 142 -19.56 30.98 -50.01
C VAL A 142 -20.63 32.00 -49.60
N PRO A 143 -21.22 31.98 -48.38
CA PRO A 143 -22.25 32.95 -48.01
C PRO A 143 -21.75 34.40 -48.07
N LEU A 144 -20.52 34.63 -47.58
CA LEU A 144 -19.86 35.94 -47.60
C LEU A 144 -19.52 36.37 -49.03
N LEU A 145 -18.89 35.49 -49.80
CA LEU A 145 -18.49 35.77 -51.18
C LEU A 145 -19.70 36.01 -52.09
N ARG A 146 -20.79 35.25 -51.87
CA ARG A 146 -22.06 35.44 -52.59
C ARG A 146 -22.67 36.81 -52.28
N GLN A 147 -22.69 37.24 -51.02
CA GLN A 147 -23.18 38.57 -50.65
C GLN A 147 -22.35 39.69 -51.31
N LEU A 148 -21.02 39.57 -51.28
CA LEU A 148 -20.12 40.55 -51.90
C LEU A 148 -20.21 40.56 -53.44
N SER A 149 -20.45 39.40 -54.05
CA SER A 149 -20.66 39.25 -55.49
C SER A 149 -22.02 39.82 -55.94
N ASP A 150 -23.08 39.64 -55.14
CA ASP A 150 -24.42 40.13 -55.46
C ASP A 150 -24.52 41.66 -55.32
N GLN A 151 -23.81 42.26 -54.35
CA GLN A 151 -23.66 43.71 -54.23
C GLN A 151 -22.92 44.33 -55.42
N ALA A 152 -22.00 43.60 -56.03
CA ALA A 152 -21.18 44.09 -57.13
C ALA A 152 -21.88 43.99 -58.50
N GLY A 153 -23.11 43.45 -58.57
CA GLY A 153 -23.89 43.40 -59.79
C GLY A 153 -23.42 42.33 -60.77
N GLY A 154 -24.07 41.16 -60.74
CA GLY A 154 -24.00 40.20 -61.85
C GLY A 154 -22.99 39.06 -61.74
N GLY A 155 -22.34 38.86 -60.61
CA GLY A 155 -21.49 37.67 -60.42
C GLY A 155 -22.25 36.41 -59.98
N ASN A 156 -21.62 35.26 -60.08
CA ASN A 156 -22.06 34.00 -59.49
C ASN A 156 -20.87 33.32 -58.77
N VAL A 157 -21.12 32.75 -57.60
CA VAL A 157 -20.10 32.05 -56.80
C VAL A 157 -20.60 30.63 -56.57
N VAL A 158 -19.83 29.66 -57.05
CA VAL A 158 -20.14 28.24 -56.92
C VAL A 158 -18.94 27.53 -56.30
N ASN A 159 -19.20 26.66 -55.34
CA ASN A 159 -18.19 25.83 -54.72
C ASN A 159 -18.23 24.40 -55.25
N TYR A 160 -17.06 23.76 -55.26
CA TYR A 160 -16.94 22.31 -55.37
C TYR A 160 -16.19 21.79 -54.15
N ASP A 161 -16.96 21.28 -53.18
CA ASP A 161 -16.47 20.87 -51.87
C ASP A 161 -15.39 19.76 -51.91
N PRO A 162 -15.48 18.70 -52.74
CA PRO A 162 -14.50 17.61 -52.70
C PRO A 162 -13.08 18.02 -53.07
N ALA A 163 -12.91 19.02 -53.94
CA ALA A 163 -11.58 19.55 -54.29
C ALA A 163 -11.24 20.86 -53.59
N ASN A 164 -12.12 21.35 -52.69
CA ASN A 164 -11.99 22.64 -52.01
C ASN A 164 -11.64 23.81 -52.97
N VAL A 165 -12.35 23.87 -54.10
CA VAL A 165 -12.20 24.94 -55.11
C VAL A 165 -13.45 25.82 -55.20
N ILE A 166 -13.25 27.10 -55.49
CA ILE A 166 -14.29 28.10 -55.72
C ILE A 166 -14.25 28.57 -57.16
N MET A 167 -15.38 28.46 -57.84
CA MET A 167 -15.61 29.04 -59.16
C MET A 167 -16.30 30.39 -59.00
N LEU A 168 -15.60 31.44 -59.42
CA LEU A 168 -16.05 32.83 -59.38
C LEU A 168 -16.32 33.30 -60.80
N THR A 169 -17.57 33.65 -61.09
CA THR A 169 -17.98 34.28 -62.35
C THR A 169 -18.33 35.73 -62.07
N GLY A 170 -17.82 36.67 -62.87
CA GLY A 170 -18.14 38.09 -62.73
C GLY A 170 -17.23 38.96 -63.58
N THR A 171 -17.26 40.27 -63.34
CA THR A 171 -16.29 41.19 -63.94
C THR A 171 -14.88 40.91 -63.42
N ALA A 172 -13.86 41.09 -64.26
CA ALA A 172 -12.48 40.79 -63.86
C ALA A 172 -12.04 41.63 -62.64
N SER A 173 -12.50 42.87 -62.51
CA SER A 173 -12.27 43.73 -61.35
C SER A 173 -12.82 43.15 -60.04
N THR A 174 -14.05 42.63 -60.04
CA THR A 174 -14.71 42.04 -58.87
C THR A 174 -14.12 40.67 -58.52
N VAL A 175 -13.86 39.82 -59.50
CA VAL A 175 -13.22 38.51 -59.31
C VAL A 175 -11.84 38.67 -58.68
N ASN A 176 -11.00 39.59 -59.19
CA ASN A 176 -9.68 39.88 -58.61
C ASN A 176 -9.77 40.37 -57.15
N ARG A 177 -10.80 41.16 -56.80
CA ARG A 177 -11.03 41.59 -55.42
C ARG A 177 -11.43 40.41 -54.53
N LEU A 178 -12.31 39.53 -55.01
CA LEU A 178 -12.74 38.33 -54.26
C LEU A 178 -11.56 37.37 -54.03
N VAL A 179 -10.69 37.15 -55.02
CA VAL A 179 -9.47 36.34 -54.87
C VAL A 179 -8.57 36.90 -53.76
N LYS A 180 -8.30 38.22 -53.74
CA LYS A 180 -7.50 38.84 -52.67
C LYS A 180 -8.11 38.66 -51.27
N ILE A 181 -9.44 38.66 -51.17
CA ILE A 181 -10.13 38.41 -49.89
C ILE A 181 -9.95 36.95 -49.48
N ILE A 182 -10.11 36.01 -50.41
CA ILE A 182 -9.92 34.58 -50.17
C ILE A 182 -8.49 34.32 -49.68
N GLU A 183 -7.46 34.82 -50.37
CA GLU A 183 -6.05 34.65 -49.95
C GLU A 183 -5.78 35.19 -48.55
N ARG A 184 -6.39 36.33 -48.19
CA ARG A 184 -6.21 36.95 -46.88
C ARG A 184 -6.88 36.17 -45.75
N VAL A 185 -8.04 35.57 -46.02
CA VAL A 185 -8.78 34.74 -45.06
C VAL A 185 -8.16 33.35 -44.95
N ASP A 186 -7.69 32.77 -46.05
CA ASP A 186 -7.03 31.47 -46.08
C ASP A 186 -5.74 31.48 -45.24
N ARG A 187 -4.95 32.56 -45.32
CA ARG A 187 -3.76 32.74 -44.46
C ARG A 187 -4.08 32.82 -42.96
N ALA A 188 -5.29 33.21 -42.58
CA ALA A 188 -5.70 33.29 -41.18
C ALA A 188 -6.11 31.92 -40.60
N GLY A 189 -6.35 30.92 -41.46
CA GLY A 189 -6.74 29.57 -41.06
C GLY A 189 -5.58 28.59 -40.87
N ASP A 190 -4.33 29.05 -40.81
CA ASP A 190 -3.13 28.20 -40.80
C ASP A 190 -3.07 27.27 -39.57
N GLN A 191 -2.93 25.96 -39.80
CA GLN A 191 -2.97 24.90 -38.79
C GLN A 191 -1.65 24.10 -38.78
N ASP A 192 -0.59 24.73 -38.27
CA ASP A 192 0.72 24.10 -38.09
C ASP A 192 0.79 23.19 -36.85
N VAL A 193 1.80 22.32 -36.83
CA VAL A 193 2.09 21.39 -35.71
C VAL A 193 3.39 21.79 -34.99
N GLU A 194 3.36 21.79 -33.66
CA GLU A 194 4.51 22.07 -32.80
C GLU A 194 4.71 20.94 -31.77
N ILE A 195 5.97 20.52 -31.55
CA ILE A 195 6.35 19.46 -30.62
C ILE A 195 7.09 20.07 -29.42
N ILE A 196 6.56 19.88 -28.22
CA ILE A 196 7.11 20.43 -26.98
C ILE A 196 7.60 19.28 -26.09
N LYS A 197 8.90 19.21 -25.82
CA LYS A 197 9.49 18.20 -24.91
C LYS A 197 9.34 18.62 -23.45
N LEU A 198 8.95 17.68 -22.59
CA LEU A 198 8.80 17.87 -21.14
C LEU A 198 10.00 17.32 -20.38
N LYS A 199 10.36 17.95 -19.25
CA LYS A 199 11.49 17.52 -18.40
C LYS A 199 11.05 16.81 -17.12
N PHE A 200 10.04 17.32 -16.43
CA PHE A 200 9.62 16.85 -15.11
C PHE A 200 8.24 16.19 -15.15
N ALA A 201 7.30 16.81 -15.87
CA ALA A 201 5.93 16.32 -15.98
C ALA A 201 5.78 15.19 -17.02
N SER A 202 4.77 14.32 -16.81
CA SER A 202 4.40 13.25 -17.75
C SER A 202 3.48 13.79 -18.86
N ALA A 203 3.80 13.47 -20.12
CA ALA A 203 3.05 13.91 -21.29
C ALA A 203 1.56 13.53 -21.23
N GLY A 204 1.23 12.30 -20.84
CA GLY A 204 -0.15 11.86 -20.71
C GLY A 204 -0.97 12.64 -19.67
N GLU A 205 -0.38 13.00 -18.53
CA GLU A 205 -1.05 13.81 -17.50
C GLU A 205 -1.23 15.25 -17.95
N MET A 206 -0.21 15.82 -18.61
CA MET A 206 -0.25 17.17 -19.16
C MET A 206 -1.39 17.34 -20.17
N VAL A 207 -1.55 16.38 -21.10
CA VAL A 207 -2.64 16.43 -22.07
C VAL A 207 -4.01 16.36 -21.39
N ARG A 208 -4.18 15.50 -20.38
CA ARG A 208 -5.45 15.41 -19.63
C ARG A 208 -5.81 16.73 -18.94
N ILE A 209 -4.84 17.39 -18.32
CA ILE A 209 -5.06 18.68 -17.63
C ILE A 209 -5.43 19.75 -18.66
N ILE A 210 -4.67 19.84 -19.76
CA ILE A 210 -4.88 20.88 -20.78
C ILE A 210 -6.20 20.65 -21.52
N GLU A 211 -6.57 19.40 -21.84
CA GLU A 211 -7.87 19.07 -22.42
C GLU A 211 -9.03 19.37 -21.46
N ALA A 212 -8.89 19.06 -20.17
CA ALA A 212 -9.90 19.37 -19.17
C ALA A 212 -10.12 20.88 -19.03
N MET A 213 -9.06 21.68 -19.14
CA MET A 213 -9.14 23.14 -19.14
C MET A 213 -9.70 23.73 -20.44
N ASN A 214 -9.38 23.13 -21.59
CA ASN A 214 -9.81 23.62 -22.90
C ASN A 214 -11.19 23.11 -23.34
N LYS A 215 -11.80 22.16 -22.63
CA LYS A 215 -13.21 21.80 -22.85
C LYS A 215 -14.10 23.02 -22.53
N PRO A 216 -14.86 23.56 -23.51
CA PRO A 216 -15.71 24.72 -23.26
C PRO A 216 -16.80 24.35 -22.24
N THR A 217 -16.99 25.21 -21.23
CA THR A 217 -17.92 25.03 -20.10
C THR A 217 -19.41 25.20 -20.49
N GLY A 218 -19.76 24.96 -21.76
CA GLY A 218 -21.13 25.05 -22.26
C GLY A 218 -21.17 24.73 -23.74
N GLY A 219 -21.89 23.66 -24.10
CA GLY A 219 -22.02 23.17 -25.47
C GLY A 219 -22.86 24.10 -26.37
N LYS A 220 -22.38 25.32 -26.63
CA LYS A 220 -22.92 26.19 -27.68
C LYS A 220 -22.03 26.13 -28.91
N ALA A 221 -22.61 25.61 -29.98
CA ALA A 221 -22.08 25.50 -31.33
C ALA A 221 -21.90 26.87 -32.01
N GLY A 222 -20.97 27.69 -31.49
CA GLY A 222 -20.72 29.04 -32.03
C GLY A 222 -19.25 29.48 -32.05
N GLN A 223 -18.32 28.69 -31.50
CA GLN A 223 -16.89 28.88 -31.74
C GLN A 223 -16.49 27.90 -32.84
N PRO A 224 -15.90 28.38 -33.95
CA PRO A 224 -15.46 27.49 -34.99
C PRO A 224 -14.41 26.50 -34.48
N THR A 225 -14.51 25.26 -34.93
CA THR A 225 -13.67 24.12 -34.50
C THR A 225 -12.17 24.34 -34.74
N PHE A 226 -11.80 25.31 -35.58
CA PHE A 226 -10.41 25.68 -35.90
C PHE A 226 -9.71 26.51 -34.81
N LEU A 227 -10.44 27.13 -33.86
CA LEU A 227 -9.83 27.87 -32.75
C LEU A 227 -9.43 26.97 -31.56
N ILE A 228 -9.89 25.71 -31.54
CA ILE A 228 -9.58 24.77 -30.46
C ILE A 228 -8.33 23.97 -30.89
N PRO A 229 -7.18 24.14 -30.21
CA PRO A 229 -5.99 23.38 -30.54
C PRO A 229 -6.21 21.89 -30.24
N LYS A 230 -5.83 21.02 -31.17
CA LYS A 230 -5.78 19.58 -30.95
C LYS A 230 -4.45 19.22 -30.30
N ILE A 231 -4.51 18.48 -29.20
CA ILE A 231 -3.35 18.16 -28.38
C ILE A 231 -3.25 16.65 -28.27
N VAL A 232 -2.05 16.10 -28.48
CA VAL A 232 -1.78 14.66 -28.37
C VAL A 232 -0.49 14.47 -27.58
N ALA A 233 -0.46 13.45 -26.72
CA ALA A 233 0.75 13.04 -26.01
C ALA A 233 1.52 12.02 -26.84
N ASP A 234 2.83 12.22 -26.95
CA ASP A 234 3.78 11.15 -27.31
C ASP A 234 4.52 10.73 -26.04
N ASP A 235 4.01 9.69 -25.40
CA ASP A 235 4.57 9.14 -24.16
C ASP A 235 5.99 8.57 -24.37
N ARG A 236 6.34 8.14 -25.59
CA ARG A 236 7.66 7.55 -25.87
C ARG A 236 8.77 8.61 -25.84
N SER A 237 8.48 9.81 -26.33
CA SER A 237 9.43 10.92 -26.33
C SER A 237 9.19 11.91 -25.19
N ASN A 238 8.24 11.61 -24.30
CA ASN A 238 7.70 12.50 -23.28
C ASN A 238 7.46 13.92 -23.82
N SER A 239 6.75 14.01 -24.95
CA SER A 239 6.47 15.27 -25.62
C SER A 239 4.99 15.48 -25.87
N VAL A 240 4.58 16.74 -25.87
CA VAL A 240 3.21 17.17 -26.18
C VAL A 240 3.21 17.75 -27.58
N ILE A 241 2.38 17.18 -28.45
CA ILE A 241 2.18 17.62 -29.82
C ILE A 241 0.92 18.50 -29.85
N VAL A 242 1.06 19.73 -30.35
CA VAL A 242 -0.04 20.70 -30.42
C VAL A 242 -0.24 21.11 -31.88
N SER A 243 -1.47 20.96 -32.37
CA SER A 243 -1.90 21.42 -33.69
C SER A 243 -2.96 22.51 -33.52
N GLY A 244 -2.76 23.66 -34.17
CA GLY A 244 -3.66 24.80 -34.01
C GLY A 244 -3.15 26.10 -34.63
N GLU A 245 -4.01 27.13 -34.63
CA GLU A 245 -3.61 28.52 -34.92
C GLU A 245 -2.42 28.95 -34.03
N VAL A 246 -1.54 29.79 -34.56
CA VAL A 246 -0.36 30.34 -33.86
C VAL A 246 -0.68 30.82 -32.44
N LYS A 247 -1.76 31.61 -32.27
CA LYS A 247 -2.17 32.13 -30.95
C LYS A 247 -2.60 31.04 -29.96
N ALA A 248 -3.20 29.96 -30.45
CA ALA A 248 -3.63 28.84 -29.63
C ALA A 248 -2.40 28.01 -29.19
N ARG A 249 -1.46 27.75 -30.10
CA ARG A 249 -0.21 27.05 -29.81
C ARG A 249 0.63 27.76 -28.76
N GLU A 250 0.83 29.07 -28.89
CA GLU A 250 1.57 29.86 -27.90
C GLU A 250 0.94 29.81 -26.50
N ARG A 251 -0.39 29.81 -26.42
CA ARG A 251 -1.11 29.71 -25.14
C ARG A 251 -0.84 28.37 -24.47
N VAL A 252 -0.93 27.28 -25.24
CA VAL A 252 -0.63 25.93 -24.74
C VAL A 252 0.85 25.82 -24.36
N ALA A 253 1.77 26.35 -25.16
CA ALA A 253 3.21 26.33 -24.86
C ALA A 253 3.57 27.07 -23.57
N ARG A 254 2.96 28.24 -23.31
CA ARG A 254 3.14 28.96 -22.03
C ARG A 254 2.60 28.18 -20.85
N LEU A 255 1.46 27.51 -21.01
CA LEU A 255 0.86 26.71 -19.95
C LEU A 255 1.72 25.48 -19.64
N VAL A 256 2.20 24.78 -20.68
CA VAL A 256 3.11 23.65 -20.55
C VAL A 256 4.36 24.04 -19.77
N LYS A 257 5.00 25.16 -20.09
CA LYS A 257 6.18 25.66 -19.36
C LYS A 257 5.94 25.98 -17.89
N ARG A 258 4.71 26.36 -17.51
CA ARG A 258 4.38 26.66 -16.10
C ARG A 258 4.08 25.40 -15.29
N LEU A 259 3.54 24.38 -15.94
CA LEU A 259 3.18 23.11 -15.30
C LEU A 259 4.38 22.15 -15.24
N ASP A 260 5.34 22.27 -16.16
CA ASP A 260 6.60 21.51 -16.17
C ASP A 260 7.63 22.11 -15.20
N SER A 261 7.29 22.12 -13.90
CA SER A 261 8.16 22.55 -12.81
C SER A 261 8.63 21.36 -11.96
N GLU A 262 9.80 21.47 -11.34
CA GLU A 262 10.29 20.51 -10.35
C GLU A 262 9.38 20.54 -9.10
N LEU A 263 8.71 19.42 -8.81
CA LEU A 263 8.01 19.27 -7.52
C LEU A 263 9.07 19.14 -6.42
N GLU A 264 9.02 19.99 -5.40
CA GLU A 264 9.70 19.71 -4.13
C GLU A 264 9.11 18.41 -3.56
N SER A 265 9.83 17.32 -3.75
CA SER A 265 9.50 16.00 -3.26
C SER A 265 9.73 15.95 -1.76
N ASN A 266 8.83 16.56 -0.99
CA ASN A 266 8.53 16.01 0.32
C ASN A 266 7.80 14.70 0.05
N GLY A 267 8.59 13.63 -0.11
CA GLY A 267 8.08 12.30 -0.36
C GLY A 267 6.99 11.98 0.65
N ASN A 268 5.89 11.40 0.17
CA ASN A 268 4.83 10.87 1.02
C ASN A 268 5.33 9.79 2.00
N THR A 269 6.62 9.42 1.96
CA THR A 269 7.29 8.44 2.81
C THR A 269 8.20 9.11 3.83
N ARG A 270 8.04 8.75 5.11
CA ARG A 270 8.94 9.13 6.21
C ARG A 270 9.38 7.90 6.99
N VAL A 271 10.61 7.94 7.49
CA VAL A 271 11.19 6.91 8.36
C VAL A 271 11.27 7.45 9.78
N TYR A 272 10.72 6.71 10.75
CA TYR A 272 10.75 7.04 12.17
C TYR A 272 11.56 5.98 12.92
N TYR A 273 12.58 6.41 13.65
CA TYR A 273 13.35 5.53 14.54
C TYR A 273 12.70 5.53 15.93
N LEU A 274 12.32 4.35 16.41
CA LEU A 274 11.65 4.17 17.70
C LEU A 274 12.68 4.01 18.82
N LYS A 275 12.40 4.59 19.99
CA LYS A 275 13.33 4.60 21.12
C LYS A 275 13.06 3.50 22.14
N TYR A 276 11.79 3.19 22.39
CA TYR A 276 11.35 2.30 23.47
C TYR A 276 10.44 1.18 22.95
N SER A 277 9.52 1.48 22.03
CA SER A 277 8.61 0.48 21.46
C SER A 277 9.24 -0.33 20.33
N LYS A 278 8.79 -1.57 20.15
CA LYS A 278 9.15 -2.40 18.99
C LYS A 278 8.34 -1.99 17.77
N ALA A 279 8.99 -1.88 16.62
CA ALA A 279 8.34 -1.48 15.36
C ALA A 279 7.22 -2.43 14.94
N GLU A 280 7.39 -3.74 15.13
CA GLU A 280 6.38 -4.75 14.75
C GLU A 280 5.06 -4.56 15.50
N ASP A 281 5.12 -4.27 16.79
CA ASP A 281 3.94 -4.08 17.63
C ASP A 281 3.21 -2.79 17.24
N LEU A 282 3.95 -1.71 16.92
CA LEU A 282 3.36 -0.46 16.49
C LEU A 282 2.71 -0.54 15.11
N VAL A 283 3.22 -1.34 14.17
CA VAL A 283 2.60 -1.52 12.85
C VAL A 283 1.16 -2.01 13.00
N LYS A 284 0.92 -3.02 13.84
CA LYS A 284 -0.40 -3.60 14.08
C LYS A 284 -1.39 -2.55 14.61
N VAL A 285 -0.95 -1.72 15.55
CA VAL A 285 -1.77 -0.64 16.14
C VAL A 285 -2.02 0.49 15.13
N LEU A 286 -0.98 0.95 14.43
CA LEU A 286 -1.07 2.08 13.50
C LEU A 286 -1.84 1.74 12.23
N GLN A 287 -1.86 0.47 11.80
CA GLN A 287 -2.74 0.01 10.73
C GLN A 287 -4.21 0.19 11.12
N GLY A 288 -4.62 -0.27 12.31
CA GLY A 288 -5.98 -0.06 12.82
C GLY A 288 -6.36 1.42 12.97
N VAL A 289 -5.44 2.26 13.44
CA VAL A 289 -5.64 3.71 13.51
C VAL A 289 -5.76 4.32 12.11
N SER A 290 -4.95 3.89 11.15
CA SER A 290 -5.00 4.42 9.78
C SER A 290 -6.33 4.10 9.07
N ASP A 291 -6.88 2.91 9.29
CA ASP A 291 -8.17 2.49 8.73
C ASP A 291 -9.35 3.25 9.33
N SER A 292 -9.30 3.53 10.64
CA SER A 292 -10.32 4.34 11.32
C SER A 292 -10.30 5.80 10.85
N ILE A 293 -9.12 6.44 10.78
CA ILE A 293 -8.98 7.81 10.26
C ILE A 293 -9.41 7.87 8.78
N ALA A 294 -9.07 6.86 7.98
CA ALA A 294 -9.48 6.78 6.57
C ALA A 294 -11.01 6.61 6.41
N SER A 295 -11.68 5.97 7.38
CA SER A 295 -13.12 5.78 7.42
C SER A 295 -13.86 7.04 7.89
N GLU A 296 -13.32 7.76 8.86
CA GLU A 296 -13.88 9.03 9.35
C GLU A 296 -13.82 10.11 8.26
N ALA A 297 -12.75 10.16 7.47
CA ALA A 297 -12.63 11.03 6.30
C ALA A 297 -13.69 10.76 5.20
N LYS A 298 -14.33 9.59 5.19
CA LYS A 298 -15.44 9.25 4.28
C LYS A 298 -16.82 9.69 4.79
N ALA A 299 -16.99 9.95 6.10
CA ALA A 299 -18.26 10.36 6.67
C ALA A 299 -18.65 11.82 6.31
N ALA A 300 -17.67 12.65 5.91
CA ALA A 300 -17.90 14.06 5.56
C ALA A 300 -18.26 14.33 4.08
N LYS A 301 -18.27 13.33 3.19
CA LYS A 301 -18.70 13.51 1.79
C LYS A 301 -19.52 12.34 1.27
N THR A 302 -20.74 12.67 0.83
CA THR A 302 -21.74 11.81 0.16
C THR A 302 -21.13 10.71 -0.71
N LYS A 303 -21.60 9.49 -0.49
CA LYS A 303 -21.35 8.27 -1.28
C LYS A 303 -21.47 8.55 -2.79
N THR A 304 -20.36 8.76 -3.46
CA THR A 304 -20.24 8.51 -4.90
C THR A 304 -18.82 8.13 -5.26
N ARG A 305 -18.71 6.93 -5.83
CA ARG A 305 -17.55 6.30 -6.48
C ARG A 305 -16.44 5.77 -5.59
N THR A 306 -16.22 4.47 -5.76
CA THR A 306 -15.00 3.69 -5.51
C THR A 306 -13.73 4.49 -5.83
N SER A 307 -13.29 5.31 -4.87
CA SER A 307 -11.93 5.82 -4.85
C SER A 307 -11.03 4.67 -4.43
N LYS A 308 -10.08 4.30 -5.29
CA LYS A 308 -8.92 3.46 -4.95
C LYS A 308 -8.51 3.67 -3.50
N LYS A 309 -8.32 2.55 -2.79
CA LYS A 309 -7.61 2.45 -1.51
C LYS A 309 -6.59 3.60 -1.43
N ARG A 310 -6.80 4.57 -0.53
CA ARG A 310 -5.75 5.56 -0.24
C ARG A 310 -4.69 4.73 0.46
N ASP A 311 -3.67 4.33 -0.30
CA ASP A 311 -2.60 3.45 0.15
C ASP A 311 -1.79 4.17 1.23
N VAL A 312 -2.23 4.03 2.48
CA VAL A 312 -1.36 4.17 3.63
C VAL A 312 -0.61 2.85 3.72
N SER A 313 0.71 2.89 3.52
CA SER A 313 1.58 1.74 3.76
C SER A 313 2.41 2.01 5.00
N ILE A 314 2.37 1.10 5.96
CA ILE A 314 3.11 1.17 7.21
C ILE A 314 3.89 -0.14 7.31
N GLU A 315 5.21 -0.06 7.23
CA GLU A 315 6.11 -1.21 7.29
C GLU A 315 7.11 -1.04 8.44
N ALA A 316 7.39 -2.12 9.15
CA ALA A 316 8.45 -2.16 10.16
C ALA A 316 9.73 -2.71 9.55
N HIS A 317 10.85 -2.06 9.89
CA HIS A 317 12.18 -2.58 9.64
C HIS A 317 12.78 -3.04 10.97
N GLU A 318 12.77 -4.35 11.20
CA GLU A 318 13.11 -4.98 12.47
C GLU A 318 14.56 -4.72 12.90
N SER A 319 15.52 -4.85 11.96
CA SER A 319 16.95 -4.76 12.29
C SER A 319 17.41 -3.39 12.78
N THR A 320 16.69 -2.32 12.40
CA THR A 320 16.98 -0.95 12.86
C THR A 320 15.93 -0.39 13.81
N ASN A 321 14.95 -1.20 14.21
CA ASN A 321 13.76 -0.80 14.96
C ASN A 321 13.14 0.52 14.44
N ALA A 322 12.87 0.55 13.12
CA ALA A 322 12.34 1.73 12.44
C ALA A 322 11.00 1.46 11.78
N LEU A 323 10.17 2.50 11.70
CA LEU A 323 8.87 2.48 11.04
C LEU A 323 8.92 3.32 9.77
N ILE A 324 8.59 2.71 8.63
CA ILE A 324 8.51 3.37 7.33
C ILE A 324 7.04 3.62 7.03
N ILE A 325 6.63 4.88 6.98
CA ILE A 325 5.25 5.28 6.75
C ILE A 325 5.15 6.01 5.42
N THR A 326 4.35 5.48 4.50
CA THR A 326 3.97 6.14 3.25
C THR A 326 2.50 6.55 3.33
N ALA A 327 2.21 7.85 3.45
CA ALA A 327 0.85 8.37 3.57
C ALA A 327 0.74 9.83 3.08
N GLN A 328 -0.50 10.34 3.01
CA GLN A 328 -0.74 11.76 2.72
C GLN A 328 -0.17 12.64 3.86
N PRO A 329 0.30 13.87 3.58
CA PRO A 329 0.93 14.73 4.59
C PRO A 329 0.10 14.98 5.86
N ASP A 330 -1.22 15.06 5.73
CA ASP A 330 -2.11 15.26 6.89
C ASP A 330 -2.17 14.02 7.79
N MET A 331 -2.23 12.82 7.20
CA MET A 331 -2.21 11.54 7.91
C MET A 331 -0.84 11.28 8.56
N LEU A 332 0.26 11.70 7.90
CA LEU A 332 1.59 11.59 8.49
C LEU A 332 1.69 12.38 9.81
N ARG A 333 1.08 13.57 9.89
CA ARG A 333 1.08 14.39 11.12
C ARG A 333 0.25 13.75 12.24
N SER A 334 -0.88 13.13 11.92
CA SER A 334 -1.69 12.43 12.92
C SER A 334 -0.98 11.17 13.43
N LEU A 335 -0.40 10.36 12.54
CA LEU A 335 0.36 9.18 12.92
C LEU A 335 1.60 9.55 13.76
N GLU A 336 2.28 10.65 13.42
CA GLU A 336 3.41 11.19 14.21
C GLU A 336 3.00 11.58 15.64
N ALA A 337 1.80 12.14 15.83
CA ALA A 337 1.29 12.45 17.16
C ALA A 337 1.02 11.17 17.97
N VAL A 338 0.44 10.14 17.35
CA VAL A 338 0.17 8.84 18.00
C VAL A 338 1.48 8.12 18.35
N ILE A 339 2.46 8.09 17.44
CA ILE A 339 3.77 7.45 17.70
C ILE A 339 4.44 8.08 18.91
N ARG A 340 4.41 9.41 19.05
CA ARG A 340 4.99 10.09 20.22
C ARG A 340 4.31 9.75 21.55
N GLN A 341 3.03 9.38 21.51
CA GLN A 341 2.30 8.96 22.72
C GLN A 341 2.52 7.49 23.05
N LEU A 342 2.79 6.65 22.05
CA LEU A 342 3.04 5.22 22.24
C LEU A 342 4.51 4.90 22.56
N ASP A 343 5.47 5.64 21.98
CA ASP A 343 6.90 5.45 22.19
C ASP A 343 7.36 6.12 23.51
N VAL A 344 6.90 5.56 24.63
CA VAL A 344 7.23 6.00 25.99
C VAL A 344 8.05 4.94 26.73
N ARG A 345 8.84 5.38 27.71
CA ARG A 345 9.61 4.47 28.56
C ARG A 345 8.66 3.66 29.46
N ARG A 346 8.66 2.33 29.31
CA ARG A 346 7.96 1.40 30.21
C ARG A 346 8.63 1.38 31.60
N ALA A 347 7.82 1.27 32.64
CA ALA A 347 8.30 1.03 34.00
C ALA A 347 8.88 -0.38 34.13
N GLN A 348 9.76 -0.57 35.12
CA GLN A 348 10.27 -1.87 35.53
C GLN A 348 9.75 -2.16 36.94
N VAL A 349 9.44 -3.42 37.21
CA VAL A 349 8.92 -3.90 38.49
C VAL A 349 9.86 -4.97 39.02
N LEU A 350 10.33 -4.77 40.25
CA LEU A 350 10.99 -5.80 41.05
C LEU A 350 9.92 -6.49 41.89
N VAL A 351 9.81 -7.80 41.75
CA VAL A 351 8.91 -8.63 42.55
C VAL A 351 9.76 -9.50 43.46
N GLU A 352 9.49 -9.42 44.76
CA GLU A 352 10.07 -10.28 45.78
C GLU A 352 8.95 -11.11 46.40
N ALA A 353 9.14 -12.42 46.50
CA ALA A 353 8.23 -13.29 47.22
C ALA A 353 8.94 -13.83 48.47
N ILE A 354 8.18 -14.04 49.54
CA ILE A 354 8.68 -14.64 50.78
C ILE A 354 7.84 -15.88 51.04
N ILE A 355 8.52 -17.02 51.14
CA ILE A 355 7.92 -18.33 51.39
C ILE A 355 8.42 -18.79 52.75
N VAL A 356 7.49 -19.04 53.67
CA VAL A 356 7.78 -19.53 55.02
C VAL A 356 7.03 -20.83 55.23
N GLU A 357 7.75 -21.89 55.55
CA GLU A 357 7.17 -23.17 55.98
C GLU A 357 7.72 -23.56 57.35
N VAL A 358 6.83 -23.96 58.25
CA VAL A 358 7.19 -24.49 59.57
C VAL A 358 6.50 -25.85 59.70
N PHE A 359 7.27 -26.87 60.01
CA PHE A 359 6.79 -28.23 60.27
C PHE A 359 7.20 -28.64 61.67
N GLU A 360 6.24 -29.14 62.43
CA GLU A 360 6.45 -29.69 63.76
C GLU A 360 5.74 -31.04 63.83
N THR A 361 6.42 -32.05 64.37
CA THR A 361 5.87 -33.38 64.58
C THR A 361 6.36 -33.90 65.91
N ASP A 362 5.42 -34.19 66.80
CA ASP A 362 5.67 -34.88 68.06
C ASP A 362 5.00 -36.26 68.01
N GLY A 363 5.62 -37.23 68.65
CA GLY A 363 5.13 -38.60 68.73
C GLY A 363 5.58 -39.25 70.02
N VAL A 364 4.65 -39.88 70.72
CA VAL A 364 4.93 -40.71 71.89
C VAL A 364 4.37 -42.10 71.66
N SER A 365 5.21 -43.11 71.84
CA SER A 365 4.80 -44.52 71.79
C SER A 365 5.27 -45.23 73.05
N LEU A 366 4.33 -45.90 73.72
CA LEU A 366 4.55 -46.71 74.92
C LEU A 366 3.77 -48.01 74.77
N GLY A 367 4.39 -49.13 75.11
CA GLY A 367 3.74 -50.43 75.10
C GLY A 367 4.40 -51.44 76.01
N VAL A 368 3.58 -52.41 76.45
CA VAL A 368 4.03 -53.59 77.20
C VAL A 368 3.50 -54.83 76.52
N GLN A 369 4.38 -55.78 76.22
CA GLN A 369 4.03 -57.07 75.62
C GLN A 369 4.48 -58.19 76.53
N TRP A 370 3.67 -59.25 76.66
CA TRP A 370 3.95 -60.40 77.53
C TRP A 370 4.07 -61.68 76.71
N TYR A 371 4.94 -62.58 77.14
CA TYR A 371 5.14 -63.90 76.55
C TYR A 371 5.23 -64.94 77.66
N ASN A 372 4.78 -66.16 77.37
CA ASN A 372 4.93 -67.31 78.23
C ASN A 372 5.35 -68.55 77.41
N GLU A 373 6.30 -69.33 77.95
CA GLU A 373 6.87 -70.50 77.29
C GLU A 373 5.84 -71.62 77.01
N ALA A 374 4.76 -71.70 77.79
CA ALA A 374 3.65 -72.62 77.57
C ALA A 374 2.72 -72.21 76.41
N GLY A 375 3.08 -71.17 75.64
CA GLY A 375 2.43 -70.79 74.38
C GLY A 375 1.48 -69.59 74.45
N GLY A 376 1.41 -68.89 75.59
CA GLY A 376 0.60 -67.68 75.75
C GLY A 376 1.38 -66.41 75.41
N PHE A 377 0.78 -65.45 74.72
CA PHE A 377 1.41 -64.15 74.46
C PHE A 377 0.38 -63.02 74.29
N THR A 378 0.79 -61.80 74.62
CA THR A 378 0.09 -60.55 74.29
C THR A 378 0.99 -59.76 73.37
N GLN A 379 0.56 -59.60 72.12
CA GLN A 379 1.32 -58.92 71.07
C GLN A 379 0.55 -57.71 70.58
N PHE A 380 1.24 -56.60 70.47
CA PHE A 380 0.75 -55.37 69.86
C PHE A 380 1.58 -55.06 68.61
N THR A 381 0.92 -54.63 67.54
CA THR A 381 1.55 -54.37 66.24
C THR A 381 1.83 -52.90 65.99
N ASN A 382 1.42 -52.02 66.92
CA ASN A 382 1.70 -50.58 66.88
C ASN A 382 3.10 -50.21 67.41
N GLY A 383 3.83 -51.16 67.99
CA GLY A 383 5.20 -50.98 68.47
C GLY A 383 6.26 -51.36 67.44
N PRO A 384 7.52 -50.91 67.61
CA PRO A 384 8.60 -51.13 66.64
C PRO A 384 9.09 -52.59 66.57
N ALA A 385 8.77 -53.41 67.56
CA ALA A 385 9.07 -54.84 67.57
C ALA A 385 7.92 -55.62 68.24
N SER A 386 7.58 -56.79 67.67
CA SER A 386 6.64 -57.72 68.30
C SER A 386 7.39 -58.71 69.20
N ILE A 387 6.82 -59.05 70.35
CA ILE A 387 7.42 -60.00 71.29
C ILE A 387 7.66 -61.38 70.70
N SER A 388 6.84 -61.80 69.72
CA SER A 388 7.03 -63.05 68.98
C SER A 388 8.27 -63.02 68.09
N SER A 389 8.53 -61.90 67.40
CA SER A 389 9.71 -61.73 66.55
C SER A 389 11.00 -61.65 67.38
N VAL A 390 10.94 -60.98 68.54
CA VAL A 390 12.05 -60.92 69.49
C VAL A 390 12.31 -62.32 70.08
N ALA A 391 11.28 -63.03 70.54
CA ALA A 391 11.41 -64.39 71.07
C ALA A 391 11.97 -65.36 70.03
N ALA A 392 11.49 -65.31 68.79
CA ALA A 392 12.03 -66.11 67.70
C ALA A 392 13.49 -65.77 67.37
N GLY A 393 13.87 -64.49 67.41
CA GLY A 393 15.25 -64.04 67.22
C GLY A 393 16.17 -64.47 68.37
N VAL A 394 15.71 -64.41 69.61
CA VAL A 394 16.45 -64.89 70.79
C VAL A 394 16.64 -66.40 70.71
N GLN A 395 15.60 -67.15 70.37
CA GLN A 395 15.68 -68.61 70.24
C GLN A 395 16.54 -69.06 69.04
N ALA A 396 16.55 -68.31 67.94
CA ALA A 396 17.48 -68.58 66.83
C ALA A 396 18.95 -68.25 67.19
N ALA A 397 19.15 -67.28 68.10
CA ALA A 397 20.45 -66.93 68.65
C ALA A 397 20.92 -67.90 69.75
N GLU A 398 20.03 -68.68 70.35
CA GLU A 398 20.38 -69.79 71.24
C GLU A 398 20.99 -70.92 70.40
N GLY A 399 22.33 -71.00 70.43
CA GLY A 399 23.05 -72.10 69.78
C GLY A 399 22.68 -73.46 70.39
N GLU A 400 22.68 -74.51 69.56
CA GLU A 400 22.42 -75.86 70.05
C GLU A 400 23.68 -76.42 70.73
N PRO A 401 23.59 -76.90 71.99
CA PRO A 401 24.71 -77.52 72.67
C PRO A 401 25.05 -78.87 72.01
N GLY A 402 26.35 -79.10 71.77
CA GLY A 402 26.83 -80.34 71.18
C GLY A 402 26.40 -81.59 71.94
N ASN A 403 25.92 -82.60 71.22
CA ASN A 403 25.49 -83.87 71.79
C ASN A 403 26.45 -85.01 71.41
N THR A 404 26.62 -85.95 72.32
CA THR A 404 27.44 -87.14 72.14
C THR A 404 26.52 -88.35 72.02
N VAL A 405 26.37 -88.88 70.80
CA VAL A 405 25.53 -90.06 70.55
C VAL A 405 26.43 -91.28 70.44
N THR A 406 26.23 -92.25 71.33
CA THR A 406 26.90 -93.55 71.25
C THR A 406 25.99 -94.54 70.53
N THR A 407 26.37 -94.93 69.32
CA THR A 407 25.70 -96.02 68.58
C THR A 407 26.59 -97.26 68.60
N ILE A 408 25.99 -98.45 68.58
CA ILE A 408 26.74 -99.71 68.50
C ILE A 408 26.91 -100.02 67.02
N ASP A 409 28.15 -100.18 66.56
CA ASP A 409 28.42 -100.56 65.17
C ASP A 409 28.00 -102.03 64.90
N SER A 410 27.98 -102.43 63.62
CA SER A 410 27.59 -103.79 63.23
C SER A 410 28.53 -104.91 63.74
N ASN A 411 29.62 -104.56 64.44
CA ASN A 411 30.54 -105.49 65.08
C ASN A 411 30.45 -105.50 66.61
N GLY A 412 29.45 -104.81 67.19
CA GLY A 412 29.15 -104.85 68.62
C GLY A 412 29.99 -103.92 69.49
N ASN A 413 30.75 -102.98 68.91
CA ASN A 413 31.54 -102.00 69.66
C ASN A 413 30.80 -100.65 69.76
N PRO A 414 30.83 -99.96 70.93
CA PRO A 414 30.23 -98.64 71.07
C PRO A 414 31.08 -97.59 70.35
N VAL A 415 30.56 -97.01 69.27
CA VAL A 415 31.14 -95.86 68.56
C VAL A 415 30.46 -94.59 69.06
N THR A 416 31.26 -93.66 69.57
CA THR A 416 30.77 -92.40 70.13
C THR A 416 31.06 -91.27 69.15
N THR A 417 30.00 -90.70 68.55
CA THR A 417 30.11 -89.51 67.69
C THR A 417 29.80 -88.27 68.51
N THR A 418 30.76 -87.34 68.59
CA THR A 418 30.59 -86.04 69.27
C THR A 418 30.25 -84.98 68.23
N ASN A 419 29.03 -84.46 68.26
CA ASN A 419 28.63 -83.32 67.43
C ASN A 419 29.08 -82.02 68.14
N PRO A 420 29.83 -81.11 67.49
CA PRO A 420 30.24 -79.84 68.09
C PRO A 420 29.04 -78.91 68.27
N SER A 421 29.11 -78.02 69.26
CA SER A 421 28.10 -76.96 69.44
C SER A 421 28.08 -76.03 68.22
N THR A 422 26.89 -75.62 67.79
CA THR A 422 26.71 -74.67 66.70
C THR A 422 26.31 -73.32 67.27
N ASP A 423 26.99 -72.24 66.86
CA ASP A 423 26.64 -70.88 67.26
C ASP A 423 25.29 -70.47 66.64
N GLY A 424 24.42 -69.81 67.41
CA GLY A 424 23.12 -69.36 66.94
C GLY A 424 23.20 -68.26 65.87
N ASP A 425 22.16 -68.15 65.05
CA ASP A 425 22.06 -67.13 64.00
C ASP A 425 21.38 -65.86 64.54
N TYR A 426 22.16 -64.78 64.63
CA TYR A 426 21.68 -63.47 65.07
C TYR A 426 20.98 -62.69 63.97
N SER A 427 20.88 -63.17 62.72
CA SER A 427 20.32 -62.42 61.59
C SER A 427 18.89 -61.95 61.83
N ILE A 428 18.04 -62.83 62.37
CA ILE A 428 16.65 -62.55 62.71
C ILE A 428 16.57 -61.52 63.84
N LEU A 429 17.37 -61.72 64.89
CA LEU A 429 17.41 -60.79 66.02
C LEU A 429 17.93 -59.41 65.60
N ALA A 430 18.95 -59.36 64.75
CA ALA A 430 19.51 -58.13 64.20
C ALA A 430 18.50 -57.39 63.31
N GLN A 431 17.70 -58.11 62.51
CA GLN A 431 16.64 -57.51 61.71
C GLN A 431 15.54 -56.90 62.58
N VAL A 432 15.13 -57.57 63.65
CA VAL A 432 14.11 -57.08 64.58
C VAL A 432 14.61 -55.88 65.37
N LEU A 433 15.80 -55.98 65.95
CA LEU A 433 16.41 -54.90 66.74
C LEU A 433 16.81 -53.70 65.87
N GLY A 434 17.11 -53.89 64.59
CA GLY A 434 17.39 -52.82 63.64
C GLY A 434 16.20 -51.87 63.40
N ASN A 435 14.97 -52.33 63.65
CA ASN A 435 13.76 -51.51 63.54
C ASN A 435 13.40 -50.77 64.84
N VAL A 436 14.07 -51.08 65.95
CA VAL A 436 13.78 -50.46 67.25
C VAL A 436 14.48 -49.11 67.35
N SER A 437 13.68 -48.04 67.38
CA SER A 437 14.11 -46.69 67.74
C SER A 437 13.51 -46.31 69.09
N GLY A 438 14.36 -45.99 70.06
CA GLY A 438 13.97 -45.69 71.45
C GLY A 438 14.42 -46.77 72.46
N MET A 439 13.73 -46.83 73.60
CA MET A 439 14.04 -47.79 74.66
C MET A 439 13.23 -49.08 74.48
N MET A 440 13.91 -50.22 74.51
CA MET A 440 13.27 -51.54 74.66
C MET A 440 13.92 -52.28 75.83
N PHE A 441 13.11 -52.68 76.80
CA PHE A 441 13.57 -53.39 77.99
C PHE A 441 12.81 -54.70 78.17
N GLY A 442 13.54 -55.81 78.26
CA GLY A 442 13.00 -57.15 78.45
C GLY A 442 13.26 -57.69 79.86
N ILE A 443 12.25 -58.28 80.49
CA ILE A 443 12.39 -59.09 81.70
C ILE A 443 11.94 -60.51 81.41
N ALA A 444 12.69 -61.51 81.85
CA ALA A 444 12.31 -62.92 81.74
C ALA A 444 12.55 -63.63 83.08
N LYS A 445 11.53 -64.34 83.59
CA LYS A 445 11.60 -65.10 84.84
C LYS A 445 10.56 -66.23 84.86
N ASN A 446 10.98 -67.45 85.18
CA ASN A 446 10.13 -68.64 85.38
C ASN A 446 9.03 -68.74 84.33
N ASP A 447 9.43 -68.89 83.08
CA ASP A 447 8.58 -69.11 81.91
C ASP A 447 7.75 -67.88 81.47
N TRP A 448 7.84 -66.74 82.19
CA TRP A 448 7.20 -65.48 81.80
C TRP A 448 8.24 -64.45 81.32
N GLY A 449 7.95 -63.84 80.18
CA GLY A 449 8.68 -62.71 79.61
C GLY A 449 7.79 -61.48 79.48
N ALA A 450 8.37 -60.30 79.64
CA ALA A 450 7.72 -59.05 79.29
C ALA A 450 8.71 -58.13 78.56
N ILE A 451 8.23 -57.39 77.57
CA ILE A 451 8.99 -56.35 76.88
C ILE A 451 8.24 -55.03 77.05
N VAL A 452 8.95 -54.01 77.50
CA VAL A 452 8.47 -52.63 77.56
C VAL A 452 9.17 -51.84 76.47
N ASN A 453 8.41 -51.18 75.61
CA ASN A 453 8.92 -50.27 74.59
C ASN A 453 8.43 -48.85 74.87
N ALA A 454 9.34 -47.87 74.83
CA ALA A 454 9.01 -46.46 75.00
C ALA A 454 9.87 -45.57 74.09
N VAL A 455 9.24 -44.65 73.38
CA VAL A 455 9.91 -43.64 72.56
C VAL A 455 9.09 -42.35 72.56
N SER A 456 9.80 -41.22 72.64
CA SER A 456 9.27 -39.89 72.35
C SER A 456 10.16 -39.29 71.26
N SER A 457 9.53 -38.81 70.20
CA SER A 457 10.19 -38.25 69.02
C SER A 457 9.65 -36.87 68.74
N ASP A 458 10.54 -35.88 68.67
CA ASP A 458 10.22 -34.50 68.32
C ASP A 458 11.03 -34.11 67.08
N THR A 459 10.34 -33.63 66.04
CA THR A 459 10.92 -33.18 64.77
C THR A 459 10.42 -31.79 64.44
N ASN A 460 11.34 -30.83 64.30
CA ASN A 460 11.04 -29.45 63.91
C ASN A 460 11.84 -29.07 62.65
N SER A 461 11.19 -28.40 61.70
CA SER A 461 11.79 -27.89 60.46
C SER A 461 11.25 -26.49 60.13
N ASN A 462 12.15 -25.58 59.73
CA ASN A 462 11.81 -24.22 59.30
C ASN A 462 12.48 -23.91 57.96
N ILE A 463 11.70 -23.51 56.97
CA ILE A 463 12.15 -23.19 55.62
C ILE A 463 11.76 -21.74 55.30
N LEU A 464 12.75 -20.93 54.93
CA LEU A 464 12.57 -19.56 54.44
C LEU A 464 13.21 -19.42 53.06
N ALA A 465 12.43 -19.02 52.06
CA ALA A 465 12.93 -18.73 50.72
C ALA A 465 12.44 -17.38 50.22
N THR A 466 13.34 -16.59 49.62
CA THR A 466 13.07 -15.23 49.12
C THR A 466 13.46 -15.05 47.65
N PRO A 467 12.75 -15.65 46.68
CA PRO A 467 13.02 -15.43 45.26
C PRO A 467 12.65 -14.01 44.84
N SER A 468 13.48 -13.40 43.99
CA SER A 468 13.27 -12.05 43.45
C SER A 468 13.47 -12.02 41.93
N ILE A 469 12.63 -11.31 41.20
CA ILE A 469 12.73 -11.16 39.74
C ILE A 469 12.36 -9.74 39.30
N THR A 470 13.07 -9.22 38.31
CA THR A 470 12.79 -7.91 37.69
C THR A 470 12.24 -8.09 36.29
N THR A 471 11.16 -7.39 35.95
CA THR A 471 10.60 -7.40 34.59
C THR A 471 10.05 -6.04 34.18
N LEU A 472 9.79 -5.87 32.89
CA LEU A 472 9.10 -4.69 32.38
C LEU A 472 7.59 -4.80 32.68
N ASP A 473 6.95 -3.65 32.84
CA ASP A 473 5.50 -3.55 32.94
C ASP A 473 4.82 -4.22 31.74
N ASN A 474 3.87 -5.14 31.97
CA ASN A 474 3.18 -6.00 31.00
C ASN A 474 4.06 -7.07 30.30
N GLU A 475 5.22 -7.42 30.86
CA GLU A 475 6.08 -8.49 30.35
C GLU A 475 6.18 -9.64 31.37
N GLU A 476 5.87 -10.87 30.92
CA GLU A 476 6.01 -12.07 31.75
C GLU A 476 7.49 -12.38 32.00
N ALA A 477 7.82 -12.68 33.24
CA ALA A 477 9.14 -13.16 33.60
C ALA A 477 9.05 -14.42 34.46
N TYR A 478 10.01 -15.33 34.28
CA TYR A 478 10.09 -16.59 34.97
C TYR A 478 11.43 -16.73 35.70
N PHE A 479 11.38 -17.30 36.90
CA PHE A 479 12.53 -17.64 37.73
C PHE A 479 12.38 -19.09 38.19
N ILE A 480 13.42 -19.88 38.03
CA ILE A 480 13.45 -21.27 38.48
C ILE A 480 14.78 -21.58 39.16
N VAL A 481 14.71 -22.14 40.37
CA VAL A 481 15.86 -22.68 41.10
C VAL A 481 15.47 -24.04 41.64
N GLY A 482 16.20 -25.08 41.23
CA GLY A 482 15.85 -26.44 41.56
C GLY A 482 16.82 -27.45 40.99
N GLN A 483 16.38 -28.71 41.02
CA GLN A 483 17.07 -29.86 40.45
C GLN A 483 16.14 -30.58 39.48
N GLU A 484 16.71 -31.26 38.50
CA GLU A 484 15.97 -32.10 37.56
C GLU A 484 16.09 -33.56 38.03
N VAL A 485 14.97 -34.15 38.44
CA VAL A 485 14.92 -35.50 39.01
C VAL A 485 14.38 -36.48 37.98
N PRO A 486 15.09 -37.60 37.72
CA PRO A 486 14.60 -38.65 36.84
C PRO A 486 13.50 -39.47 37.53
N ILE A 487 12.34 -39.60 36.89
CA ILE A 487 11.24 -40.47 37.30
C ILE A 487 11.13 -41.62 36.29
N ILE A 488 11.12 -42.86 36.78
CA ILE A 488 10.97 -44.04 35.94
C ILE A 488 9.48 -44.19 35.58
N THR A 489 9.12 -43.97 34.31
CA THR A 489 7.71 -44.01 33.82
C THR A 489 7.31 -45.35 33.23
N GLY A 490 8.27 -46.25 33.03
CA GLY A 490 8.01 -47.60 32.55
C GLY A 490 9.22 -48.50 32.72
N SER A 491 8.95 -49.79 32.92
CA SER A 491 9.97 -50.84 32.96
C SER A 491 9.51 -51.99 32.07
N GLN A 492 10.30 -52.34 31.05
CA GLN A 492 10.07 -53.53 30.23
C GLN A 492 11.18 -54.55 30.48
N THR A 493 10.82 -55.70 31.03
CA THR A 493 11.74 -56.83 31.18
C THR A 493 11.93 -57.51 29.82
N GLY A 494 13.19 -57.56 29.33
CA GLY A 494 13.54 -58.38 28.17
C GLY A 494 13.36 -59.87 28.46
N SER A 495 13.33 -60.69 27.40
CA SER A 495 12.95 -62.12 27.39
C SER A 495 13.65 -63.06 28.39
N ASN A 496 14.70 -62.60 29.09
CA ASN A 496 15.49 -63.34 30.07
C ASN A 496 15.48 -62.76 31.50
N ASN A 497 14.61 -61.79 31.82
CA ASN A 497 14.38 -61.26 33.18
C ASN A 497 15.64 -60.79 33.95
N SER A 498 16.74 -60.51 33.26
CA SER A 498 18.06 -60.26 33.86
C SER A 498 18.46 -58.78 33.86
N ASN A 499 17.80 -57.93 33.06
CA ASN A 499 17.95 -56.47 33.16
C ASN A 499 16.72 -55.75 32.54
N PRO A 500 15.81 -55.17 33.34
CA PRO A 500 14.69 -54.39 32.81
C PRO A 500 15.16 -53.08 32.16
N PHE A 501 14.66 -52.77 30.95
CA PHE A 501 14.80 -51.45 30.36
C PHE A 501 13.85 -50.49 31.06
N GLN A 502 14.39 -49.49 31.76
CA GLN A 502 13.62 -48.43 32.40
C GLN A 502 13.58 -47.20 31.49
N THR A 503 12.38 -46.71 31.18
CA THR A 503 12.18 -45.40 30.55
C THR A 503 12.16 -44.35 31.64
N VAL A 504 13.02 -43.34 31.50
CA VAL A 504 13.17 -42.26 32.47
C VAL A 504 12.62 -40.98 31.86
N ASP A 505 11.68 -40.36 32.56
CA ASP A 505 11.23 -38.98 32.33
C ASP A 505 11.93 -38.05 33.31
N ARG A 506 12.09 -36.78 32.97
CA ARG A 506 12.79 -35.81 33.82
C ARG A 506 11.83 -34.74 34.28
N GLN A 507 11.75 -34.54 35.59
CA GLN A 507 10.89 -33.53 36.20
C GLN A 507 11.71 -32.51 36.97
N GLU A 508 11.43 -31.23 36.73
CA GLU A 508 12.04 -30.12 37.45
C GLU A 508 11.33 -29.88 38.78
N VAL A 509 12.06 -30.03 39.88
CA VAL A 509 11.60 -29.77 41.25
C VAL A 509 12.41 -28.64 41.88
N GLY A 510 11.74 -27.70 42.50
CA GLY A 510 12.36 -26.55 43.16
C GLY A 510 11.38 -25.40 43.31
N ILE A 511 11.91 -24.19 43.42
CA ILE A 511 11.13 -22.96 43.51
C ILE A 511 10.98 -22.39 42.09
N LYS A 512 9.75 -22.31 41.60
CA LYS A 512 9.38 -21.62 40.36
C LYS A 512 8.53 -20.41 40.71
N LEU A 513 8.91 -19.25 40.20
CA LEU A 513 8.16 -18.02 40.32
C LEU A 513 7.97 -17.45 38.92
N ARG A 514 6.70 -17.27 38.53
CA ARG A 514 6.30 -16.69 37.26
C ARG A 514 5.39 -15.51 37.55
N VAL A 515 5.75 -14.36 37.00
CA VAL A 515 5.05 -13.12 37.29
C VAL A 515 4.88 -12.27 36.04
N THR A 516 3.67 -11.73 35.90
CA THR A 516 3.36 -10.70 34.90
C THR A 516 2.81 -9.49 35.63
N PRO A 517 3.61 -8.42 35.80
CA PRO A 517 3.15 -7.20 36.44
C PRO A 517 2.45 -6.27 35.45
N GLN A 518 1.51 -5.50 35.96
CA GLN A 518 0.86 -4.40 35.26
C GLN A 518 0.80 -3.20 36.21
N VAL A 519 1.47 -2.11 35.86
CA VAL A 519 1.47 -0.86 36.63
C VAL A 519 0.23 -0.05 36.28
N ASN A 520 -0.62 0.19 37.27
CA ASN A 520 -1.83 1.00 37.13
C ASN A 520 -1.56 2.46 37.55
N GLU A 521 -2.49 3.37 37.22
CA GLU A 521 -2.42 4.75 37.69
C GLU A 521 -2.51 4.80 39.22
N GLY A 522 -1.60 5.53 39.87
CA GLY A 522 -1.57 5.69 41.34
C GLY A 522 -0.58 4.80 42.10
N ASN A 523 0.51 4.34 41.49
CA ASN A 523 1.56 3.50 42.10
C ASN A 523 1.12 2.08 42.52
N ALA A 524 -0.10 1.67 42.16
CA ALA A 524 -0.54 0.29 42.34
C ALA A 524 0.00 -0.60 41.22
N VAL A 525 0.41 -1.81 41.57
CA VAL A 525 0.88 -2.85 40.65
C VAL A 525 -0.05 -4.04 40.78
N GLN A 526 -0.71 -4.39 39.68
CA GLN A 526 -1.42 -5.64 39.55
C GLN A 526 -0.42 -6.73 39.13
N LEU A 527 -0.44 -7.86 39.82
CA LEU A 527 0.49 -8.97 39.61
C LEU A 527 -0.32 -10.22 39.33
N VAL A 528 -0.11 -10.83 38.16
CA VAL A 528 -0.49 -12.22 37.93
C VAL A 528 0.69 -13.07 38.37
N ILE A 529 0.52 -13.83 39.45
CA ILE A 529 1.59 -14.59 40.09
C ILE A 529 1.24 -16.08 40.02
N GLU A 530 2.21 -16.87 39.58
CA GLU A 530 2.21 -18.32 39.69
C GLU A 530 3.49 -18.73 40.40
N GLN A 531 3.33 -19.29 41.59
CA GLN A 531 4.44 -19.75 42.42
C GLN A 531 4.25 -21.24 42.69
N GLU A 532 5.30 -22.00 42.41
CA GLU A 532 5.38 -23.43 42.70
C GLU A 532 6.61 -23.70 43.58
N VAL A 533 6.42 -24.49 44.62
CA VAL A 533 7.49 -25.04 45.47
C VAL A 533 7.36 -26.55 45.42
N SER A 534 8.39 -27.18 44.89
CA SER A 534 8.46 -28.63 44.75
C SER A 534 9.69 -29.15 45.47
N SER A 535 9.53 -30.19 46.29
CA SER A 535 10.61 -30.87 46.98
C SER A 535 10.53 -32.38 46.78
N VAL A 536 11.67 -33.04 46.84
CA VAL A 536 11.77 -34.50 46.68
C VAL A 536 11.54 -35.15 48.03
N SER A 537 10.64 -36.14 48.07
CA SER A 537 10.33 -36.94 49.26
C SER A 537 10.46 -38.43 48.89
N GLY A 538 11.46 -39.11 49.44
CA GLY A 538 11.70 -40.53 49.17
C GLY A 538 13.18 -40.89 49.06
N THR A 539 13.57 -42.04 49.60
CA THR A 539 14.97 -42.50 49.64
C THR A 539 15.26 -43.71 48.74
N THR A 540 14.26 -44.26 48.05
CA THR A 540 14.40 -45.44 47.19
C THR A 540 14.27 -45.06 45.72
N GLY A 541 15.24 -45.44 44.89
CA GLY A 541 15.36 -45.02 43.49
C GLY A 541 14.30 -45.54 42.51
N VAL A 542 13.20 -46.12 42.99
CA VAL A 542 12.10 -46.66 42.18
C VAL A 542 10.80 -45.87 42.36
N ASP A 543 10.61 -45.21 43.50
CA ASP A 543 9.41 -44.42 43.79
C ASP A 543 9.81 -43.11 44.47
N ILE A 544 10.12 -42.12 43.65
CA ILE A 544 10.44 -40.77 44.11
C ILE A 544 9.12 -40.01 44.16
N SER A 545 8.59 -39.75 45.35
CA SER A 545 7.44 -38.87 45.51
C SER A 545 7.90 -37.40 45.50
N ILE A 546 7.11 -36.53 44.90
CA ILE A 546 7.39 -35.09 44.82
C ILE A 546 6.30 -34.37 45.60
N ASN A 547 6.70 -33.69 46.67
CA ASN A 547 5.83 -32.77 47.37
C ASN A 547 5.71 -31.51 46.51
N LYS A 548 4.49 -31.16 46.10
CA LYS A 548 4.22 -29.98 45.26
C LYS A 548 3.25 -29.04 45.97
N ARG A 549 3.62 -27.77 46.08
CA ARG A 549 2.77 -26.67 46.55
C ARG A 549 2.71 -25.62 45.47
N GLU A 550 1.52 -25.26 45.03
CA GLU A 550 1.33 -24.34 43.91
C GLU A 550 0.23 -23.33 44.23
N ILE A 551 0.50 -22.06 43.95
CA ILE A 551 -0.47 -20.98 44.05
C ILE A 551 -0.47 -20.18 42.74
N LYS A 552 -1.66 -19.97 42.20
CA LYS A 552 -1.89 -19.12 41.04
C LYS A 552 -2.97 -18.11 41.38
N THR A 553 -2.59 -16.84 41.42
CA THR A 553 -3.50 -15.78 41.82
C THR A 553 -3.21 -14.48 41.08
N THR A 554 -4.16 -13.56 41.11
CA THR A 554 -3.97 -12.19 40.64
C THR A 554 -4.26 -11.27 41.80
N VAL A 555 -3.26 -10.47 42.18
CA VAL A 555 -3.34 -9.54 43.32
C VAL A 555 -2.99 -8.13 42.87
N MET A 556 -3.47 -7.12 43.59
CA MET A 556 -3.05 -5.74 43.42
C MET A 556 -2.39 -5.28 44.71
N ALA A 557 -1.19 -4.73 44.60
CA ALA A 557 -0.39 -4.23 45.71
C ALA A 557 0.08 -2.80 45.41
N GLU A 558 0.22 -1.96 46.43
CA GLU A 558 0.91 -0.68 46.25
C GLU A 558 2.42 -0.87 46.22
N SER A 559 3.16 0.10 45.68
CA SER A 559 4.61 0.05 45.61
C SER A 559 5.24 0.01 47.01
N GLY A 560 5.96 -1.07 47.32
CA GLY A 560 6.64 -1.28 48.60
C GLY A 560 5.80 -2.00 49.66
N ASP A 561 4.54 -2.29 49.37
CA ASP A 561 3.67 -3.03 50.29
C ASP A 561 3.92 -4.53 50.21
N THR A 562 3.77 -5.20 51.36
CA THR A 562 3.76 -6.66 51.45
C THR A 562 2.33 -7.17 51.44
N VAL A 563 2.03 -8.07 50.50
CA VAL A 563 0.71 -8.71 50.37
C VAL A 563 0.84 -10.21 50.62
N VAL A 564 -0.03 -10.75 51.48
CA VAL A 564 -0.11 -12.20 51.72
C VAL A 564 -0.88 -12.84 50.56
N LEU A 565 -0.21 -13.70 49.78
CA LEU A 565 -0.81 -14.36 48.62
C LEU A 565 -1.72 -15.54 49.02
N GLY A 566 -1.34 -16.27 50.07
CA GLY A 566 -2.06 -17.44 50.59
C GLY A 566 -1.30 -18.09 51.73
N GLY A 567 -1.90 -19.10 52.35
CA GLY A 567 -1.30 -19.89 53.42
C GLY A 567 -2.13 -21.13 53.72
N LEU A 568 -1.49 -22.13 54.32
CA LEU A 568 -2.13 -23.34 54.81
C LEU A 568 -1.61 -23.58 56.24
N ILE A 569 -2.53 -23.83 57.16
CA ILE A 569 -2.23 -24.37 58.48
C ILE A 569 -2.91 -25.73 58.51
N ASP A 570 -2.11 -26.76 58.80
CA ASP A 570 -2.58 -28.15 58.87
C ASP A 570 -2.16 -28.72 60.24
N GLU A 571 -3.11 -29.39 60.89
CA GLU A 571 -2.91 -30.01 62.20
C GLU A 571 -3.57 -31.39 62.16
N ASP A 572 -2.76 -32.43 62.32
CA ASP A 572 -3.21 -33.82 62.38
C ASP A 572 -2.79 -34.46 63.70
N VAL A 573 -3.76 -35.02 64.42
CA VAL A 573 -3.56 -35.70 65.70
C VAL A 573 -4.04 -37.13 65.54
N GLN A 574 -3.10 -38.07 65.51
CA GLN A 574 -3.39 -39.50 65.41
C GLN A 574 -3.14 -40.20 66.74
N GLU A 575 -4.19 -40.78 67.32
CA GLU A 575 -4.09 -41.59 68.54
C GLU A 575 -4.41 -43.06 68.20
N SER A 576 -3.51 -43.98 68.59
CA SER A 576 -3.68 -45.42 68.36
C SER A 576 -3.46 -46.20 69.65
N VAL A 577 -4.55 -46.79 70.17
CA VAL A 577 -4.54 -47.57 71.41
C VAL A 577 -4.93 -49.02 71.10
N GLN A 578 -4.01 -49.95 71.38
CA GLN A 578 -4.29 -51.39 71.37
C GLN A 578 -4.22 -51.91 72.81
N LYS A 579 -5.28 -52.58 73.27
CA LYS A 579 -5.34 -53.13 74.63
C LYS A 579 -6.14 -54.43 74.66
N VAL A 580 -5.92 -55.23 75.70
CA VAL A 580 -6.76 -56.40 75.97
C VAL A 580 -8.12 -55.93 76.51
N PRO A 581 -9.26 -56.31 75.89
CA PRO A 581 -10.57 -55.93 76.39
C PRO A 581 -10.75 -56.31 77.86
N ILE A 582 -11.44 -55.48 78.65
CA ILE A 582 -11.69 -55.64 80.10
C ILE A 582 -10.44 -55.41 80.97
N LEU A 583 -9.29 -56.00 80.65
CA LEU A 583 -8.06 -55.86 81.46
C LEU A 583 -7.38 -54.50 81.28
N GLY A 584 -7.37 -53.96 80.06
CA GLY A 584 -6.80 -52.65 79.76
C GLY A 584 -7.66 -51.46 80.20
N ASP A 585 -8.86 -51.71 80.75
CA ASP A 585 -9.76 -50.67 81.25
C ASP A 585 -9.59 -50.42 82.77
N ILE A 586 -8.77 -51.22 83.46
CA ILE A 586 -8.51 -51.09 84.89
C ILE A 586 -7.61 -49.86 85.13
N PRO A 587 -8.03 -48.87 85.94
CA PRO A 587 -7.18 -47.73 86.27
C PRO A 587 -5.86 -48.19 86.92
N ILE A 588 -4.74 -47.54 86.56
CA ILE A 588 -3.37 -47.80 87.08
C ILE A 588 -2.74 -49.11 86.56
N LEU A 589 -3.49 -50.21 86.48
CA LEU A 589 -2.97 -51.53 86.07
C LEU A 589 -3.20 -51.89 84.60
N GLY A 590 -4.08 -51.16 83.90
CA GLY A 590 -4.42 -51.43 82.50
C GLY A 590 -3.49 -50.78 81.47
N HIS A 591 -2.52 -49.97 81.91
CA HIS A 591 -1.53 -49.28 81.07
C HIS A 591 -0.30 -50.13 80.79
#